data_AF-A0A924BWK6-F1
#
_entry.id   AF-A0A924BWK6-F1
#
_cell.length_a   1.000
_cell.length_b   1.000
_cell.length_c   1.000
_cell.angle_alpha   90.00
_cell.angle_beta   90.00
_cell.angle_gamma   90.00
#
_symmetry.space_group_name_H-M   'P 1'
#
loop_
_entity.id
_entity.type
_entity.pdbx_description
1 polymer ?
#
loop_
_entity_poly.entity_id
_entity_poly.type
_entity_poly.pdbx_seq_one_letter_code
_entity_poly.pdbx_strand_id
1 'polypeptide(L)'
;MSTQNAAKRQPFKKNKYRTMINKIKNHITIHLFFLICTIGLFNGCSKKEIEPVNPSTSNLTTDKTQYASYEIVTLKIHDNDFSGQTITGKINGIETVIESGDSLAFFIVPSLFDGDYSISFTANGRGFNVPIKVASLTTISSPEVYFTEMETAIHQKIQLANTQISELEQIDNSLNEYGDLTNDVLTYSDLLADYRIQYNNLSNEEKEEFAKCMAANKAKLAELNSLYSSFSSSTVNLRTMQTVRNYETEVVTSSNNFKNSVVFTAAHIPYILLSAKIAASIPNVYVKAGAILALGVTVCSFMLSADQTITLSEALIYKALKPYDNLSVSETIYAAGEEISVNITANYRSIISGDENDGTLRLSNGGNTISNIGKTYNYFKDEYNGLINKLPSFLKPSYTLKNLKSAFNSTSRFVYNDYIKISNVSNPTVLLKQLNQPDGSIKIKATTTATTDQNFTYDIEYSNSNFTKSFKKTIAGKVVLQTCSPSMIFGTWIIQDYLVDNSNPNGFVKSDHFITMTIPPTPANNGCVDYGAVSEATLVYSLNNYSSAYCCYFTNCALSVSDYYFYYTPGVSVFTTNRTNSLEGTIHHSVFTKQ
;
A
#
# COMPACT_ATOMS: atom_id res chain seq x y z
N MET A 1 -30.07 -22.30 -36.10
CA MET A 1 -30.79 -23.09 -35.07
C MET A 1 -30.15 -22.80 -33.73
N SER A 2 -30.73 -21.85 -32.98
CA SER A 2 -30.28 -21.44 -31.65
C SER A 2 -31.44 -21.62 -30.67
N THR A 3 -31.20 -22.27 -29.53
CA THR A 3 -32.18 -22.35 -28.44
C THR A 3 -31.68 -21.56 -27.25
N GLN A 4 -32.47 -20.53 -26.91
CA GLN A 4 -32.38 -19.72 -25.72
C GLN A 4 -32.83 -20.53 -24.49
N ASN A 5 -32.14 -20.36 -23.36
CA ASN A 5 -32.69 -20.63 -22.03
C ASN A 5 -32.51 -19.38 -21.16
N ALA A 6 -33.58 -18.58 -21.08
CA ALA A 6 -33.69 -17.45 -20.17
C ALA A 6 -34.31 -17.92 -18.85
N ALA A 7 -33.52 -17.93 -17.77
CA ALA A 7 -34.02 -18.17 -16.43
C ALA A 7 -34.75 -16.92 -15.89
N LYS A 8 -36.07 -17.05 -15.72
CA LYS A 8 -36.92 -16.05 -15.04
C LYS A 8 -36.53 -15.96 -13.56
N ARG A 9 -35.89 -14.86 -13.14
CA ARG A 9 -35.84 -14.43 -11.73
C ARG A 9 -37.13 -13.71 -11.37
N GLN A 10 -37.86 -14.20 -10.37
CA GLN A 10 -39.03 -13.51 -9.81
C GLN A 10 -38.59 -12.27 -9.01
N PRO A 11 -39.25 -11.11 -9.16
CA PRO A 11 -39.00 -9.96 -8.30
C PRO A 11 -39.52 -10.22 -6.88
N PHE A 12 -38.60 -10.19 -5.92
CA PHE A 12 -38.88 -10.26 -4.49
C PHE A 12 -39.85 -9.15 -4.05
N LYS A 13 -40.76 -9.49 -3.13
CA LYS A 13 -41.89 -8.68 -2.61
C LYS A 13 -41.45 -7.41 -1.84
N LYS A 14 -40.77 -6.47 -2.49
CA LYS A 14 -40.25 -5.22 -1.91
C LYS A 14 -41.36 -4.23 -1.52
N ASN A 15 -42.54 -4.32 -2.14
CA ASN A 15 -43.62 -3.35 -1.94
C ASN A 15 -44.50 -3.59 -0.70
N LYS A 16 -44.52 -4.81 -0.14
CA LYS A 16 -45.38 -5.11 1.03
C LYS A 16 -44.75 -4.71 2.36
N TYR A 17 -43.41 -4.70 2.43
CA TYR A 17 -42.65 -4.30 3.63
C TYR A 17 -42.63 -2.79 3.86
N ARG A 18 -42.53 -1.98 2.80
CA ARG A 18 -42.58 -0.50 2.90
C ARG A 18 -43.89 0.00 3.51
N THR A 19 -45.02 -0.60 3.15
CA THR A 19 -46.34 -0.21 3.67
C THR A 19 -46.54 -0.62 5.13
N MET A 20 -45.90 -1.70 5.59
CA MET A 20 -45.93 -2.12 7.00
C MET A 20 -45.07 -1.21 7.88
N ILE A 21 -43.86 -0.85 7.43
CA ILE A 21 -42.93 0.01 8.19
C ILE A 21 -43.51 1.42 8.38
N ASN A 22 -44.16 1.99 7.36
CA ASN A 22 -44.81 3.30 7.48
C ASN A 22 -46.03 3.30 8.42
N LYS A 23 -46.76 2.18 8.51
CA LYS A 23 -47.86 2.02 9.49
C LYS A 23 -47.35 1.89 10.93
N ILE A 24 -46.20 1.24 11.13
CA ILE A 24 -45.57 1.09 12.46
C ILE A 24 -44.98 2.41 12.93
N LYS A 25 -44.32 3.18 12.05
CA LYS A 25 -43.80 4.53 12.38
C LYS A 25 -44.92 5.48 12.85
N ASN A 26 -46.07 5.51 12.17
CA ASN A 26 -47.19 6.37 12.58
C ASN A 26 -47.83 5.99 13.93
N HIS A 27 -47.81 4.70 14.31
CA HIS A 27 -48.36 4.26 15.61
C HIS A 27 -47.42 4.56 16.79
N ILE A 28 -46.10 4.53 16.59
CA ILE A 28 -45.11 4.81 17.64
C ILE A 28 -45.10 6.31 17.99
N THR A 29 -45.26 7.20 17.00
CA THR A 29 -45.29 8.65 17.23
C THR A 29 -46.50 9.10 18.07
N ILE A 30 -47.64 8.40 17.96
CA ILE A 30 -48.87 8.73 18.71
C ILE A 30 -48.79 8.26 20.17
N HIS A 31 -48.11 7.14 20.45
CA HIS A 31 -47.97 6.65 21.82
C HIS A 31 -46.89 7.36 22.63
N LEU A 32 -45.84 7.89 21.99
CA LEU A 32 -44.79 8.65 22.67
C LEU A 32 -45.29 10.01 23.20
N PHE A 33 -46.32 10.58 22.56
CA PHE A 33 -46.91 11.85 22.97
C PHE A 33 -47.78 11.73 24.23
N PHE A 34 -48.31 10.54 24.54
CA PHE A 34 -49.15 10.31 25.73
C PHE A 34 -48.36 9.92 26.99
N LEU A 35 -47.10 9.48 26.86
CA LEU A 35 -46.28 9.06 28.01
C LEU A 35 -45.58 10.22 28.72
N ILE A 36 -45.53 11.41 28.11
CA ILE A 36 -44.80 12.58 28.65
C ILE A 36 -45.66 13.41 29.63
N CYS A 37 -46.96 13.11 29.77
CA CYS A 37 -47.86 13.89 30.64
C CYS A 37 -48.02 13.38 32.09
N THR A 38 -47.33 12.31 32.53
CA THR A 38 -47.59 11.71 33.87
C THR A 38 -46.40 11.69 34.84
N ILE A 39 -45.24 12.28 34.52
CA ILE A 39 -44.08 12.33 35.45
C ILE A 39 -43.87 13.73 36.02
N GLY A 40 -44.95 14.34 36.52
CA GLY A 40 -44.88 15.48 37.41
C GLY A 40 -45.48 15.08 38.76
N LEU A 41 -44.72 15.31 39.84
CA LEU A 41 -45.06 15.18 41.27
C LEU A 41 -44.44 13.97 41.99
N PHE A 42 -43.16 14.08 42.36
CA PHE A 42 -42.68 13.73 43.72
C PHE A 42 -41.47 14.61 44.07
N ASN A 43 -41.76 15.73 44.75
CA ASN A 43 -40.78 16.54 45.47
C ASN A 43 -40.57 15.92 46.87
N GLY A 44 -39.36 15.43 47.14
CA GLY A 44 -38.91 15.03 48.47
C GLY A 44 -37.66 15.83 48.85
N CYS A 45 -37.87 16.95 49.53
CA CYS A 45 -36.83 17.85 50.03
C CYS A 45 -36.01 17.19 51.14
N SER A 46 -34.68 17.18 51.01
CA SER A 46 -33.75 17.11 52.13
C SER A 46 -32.60 18.08 51.85
N LYS A 47 -32.66 19.26 52.46
CA LYS A 47 -31.55 20.22 52.49
C LYS A 47 -30.40 19.61 53.29
N LYS A 48 -29.32 19.22 52.60
CA LYS A 48 -27.99 19.16 53.18
C LYS A 48 -27.26 20.43 52.77
N GLU A 49 -26.82 21.18 53.76
CA GLU A 49 -25.98 22.35 53.63
C GLU A 49 -24.66 21.93 52.97
N ILE A 50 -24.38 22.47 51.78
CA ILE A 50 -23.18 22.18 50.99
C ILE A 50 -22.16 23.24 51.36
N GLU A 51 -21.06 22.84 52.01
CA GLU A 51 -19.88 23.68 52.18
C GLU A 51 -19.33 24.10 50.79
N PRO A 52 -18.81 25.33 50.64
CA PRO A 52 -18.26 25.81 49.37
C PRO A 52 -17.04 24.96 48.98
N VAL A 53 -17.22 24.08 47.99
CA VAL A 53 -16.13 23.38 47.34
C VAL A 53 -15.32 24.44 46.57
N ASN A 54 -14.13 24.78 47.07
CA ASN A 54 -13.19 25.59 46.32
C ASN A 54 -12.85 24.85 45.00
N PRO A 55 -13.04 25.48 43.82
CA PRO A 55 -12.66 24.87 42.56
C PRO A 55 -11.15 24.64 42.58
N SER A 56 -10.74 23.38 42.71
CA SER A 56 -9.37 22.99 42.46
C SER A 56 -9.11 23.23 40.97
N THR A 57 -8.16 24.12 40.65
CA THR A 57 -7.64 24.34 39.29
C THR A 57 -6.94 23.07 38.83
N SER A 58 -7.71 22.08 38.39
CA SER A 58 -7.16 20.95 37.64
C SER A 58 -6.58 21.49 36.33
N ASN A 59 -5.51 20.90 35.85
CA ASN A 59 -4.80 21.30 34.62
C ASN A 59 -5.56 20.94 33.33
N LEU A 60 -6.89 21.12 33.25
CA LEU A 60 -7.60 20.95 31.98
C LEU A 60 -7.16 22.04 31.02
N THR A 61 -6.75 21.64 29.81
CA THR A 61 -6.36 22.56 28.75
C THR A 61 -7.22 22.33 27.52
N THR A 62 -7.54 23.42 26.82
CA THR A 62 -8.29 23.37 25.58
C THR A 62 -7.33 23.30 24.39
N ASP A 63 -7.78 22.84 23.22
CA ASP A 63 -6.91 22.66 22.04
C ASP A 63 -6.67 23.97 21.26
N LYS A 64 -7.52 24.99 21.46
CA LYS A 64 -7.46 26.31 20.83
C LYS A 64 -7.66 27.44 21.84
N THR A 65 -7.17 28.62 21.50
CA THR A 65 -7.34 29.83 22.31
C THR A 65 -8.69 30.53 22.08
N GLN A 66 -9.38 30.23 20.99
CA GLN A 66 -10.65 30.84 20.59
C GLN A 66 -11.53 29.82 19.86
N TYR A 67 -12.84 29.90 20.08
CA TYR A 67 -13.85 29.03 19.50
C TYR A 67 -15.00 29.83 18.89
N ALA A 68 -15.64 29.27 17.87
CA ALA A 68 -16.88 29.80 17.32
C ALA A 68 -18.11 29.24 18.06
N SER A 69 -19.27 29.89 17.88
CA SER A 69 -20.55 29.28 18.24
C SER A 69 -20.75 27.95 17.50
N TYR A 70 -21.29 26.95 18.21
CA TYR A 70 -21.47 25.55 17.77
C TYR A 70 -20.19 24.78 17.46
N GLU A 71 -19.02 25.34 17.77
CA GLU A 71 -17.78 24.56 17.72
C GLU A 71 -17.79 23.52 18.84
N ILE A 72 -17.35 22.30 18.53
CA ILE A 72 -17.10 21.29 19.54
C ILE A 72 -15.68 21.49 20.06
N VAL A 73 -15.58 21.86 21.33
CA VAL A 73 -14.32 22.11 22.03
C VAL A 73 -13.69 20.79 22.46
N THR A 74 -12.37 20.68 22.32
CA THR A 74 -11.62 19.54 22.87
C THR A 74 -10.94 19.95 24.17
N LEU A 75 -11.24 19.24 25.26
CA LEU A 75 -10.57 19.34 26.55
C LEU A 75 -9.57 18.19 26.69
N LYS A 76 -8.30 18.51 26.92
CA LYS A 76 -7.29 17.52 27.32
C LYS A 76 -7.46 17.22 28.80
N ILE A 77 -7.71 15.96 29.11
CA ILE A 77 -7.85 15.47 30.47
C ILE A 77 -6.48 14.94 30.91
N HIS A 78 -6.01 15.43 32.05
CA HIS A 78 -4.81 14.92 32.70
C HIS A 78 -5.26 14.06 33.88
N ASP A 79 -4.74 12.83 33.94
CA ASP A 79 -5.19 11.78 34.86
C ASP A 79 -6.65 11.37 34.63
N ASN A 80 -7.04 10.17 35.06
CA ASN A 80 -8.31 9.51 34.69
C ASN A 80 -9.55 10.16 35.37
N ASP A 81 -9.56 11.48 35.47
CA ASP A 81 -10.33 12.30 36.39
C ASP A 81 -11.84 12.15 36.24
N PHE A 82 -12.31 11.83 35.03
CA PHE A 82 -13.71 11.52 34.72
C PHE A 82 -13.89 10.78 33.39
N SER A 83 -12.93 9.96 32.95
CA SER A 83 -13.01 9.22 31.68
C SER A 83 -14.30 8.39 31.55
N GLY A 84 -14.90 8.40 30.35
CA GLY A 84 -16.05 7.58 29.99
C GLY A 84 -17.39 8.06 30.55
N GLN A 85 -17.44 9.26 31.14
CA GLN A 85 -18.65 9.85 31.72
C GLN A 85 -19.33 10.84 30.77
N THR A 86 -20.65 10.93 30.91
CA THR A 86 -21.46 12.05 30.42
C THR A 86 -21.75 12.99 31.58
N ILE A 87 -21.38 14.26 31.45
CA ILE A 87 -21.49 15.26 32.51
C ILE A 87 -22.29 16.46 32.00
N THR A 88 -23.06 17.10 32.87
CA THR A 88 -23.70 18.38 32.58
C THR A 88 -22.79 19.52 33.03
N GLY A 89 -22.44 20.41 32.10
CA GLY A 89 -21.74 21.66 32.36
C GLY A 89 -22.61 22.87 32.11
N LYS A 90 -22.09 24.06 32.44
CA LYS A 90 -22.73 25.35 32.20
C LYS A 90 -21.76 26.36 31.62
N ILE A 91 -22.20 27.07 30.58
CA ILE A 91 -21.49 28.20 29.98
C ILE A 91 -22.45 29.39 30.00
N ASN A 92 -22.08 30.46 30.70
CA ASN A 92 -22.95 31.63 30.86
C ASN A 92 -24.37 31.28 31.38
N GLY A 93 -24.47 30.30 32.28
CA GLY A 93 -25.74 29.79 32.80
C GLY A 93 -26.52 28.85 31.86
N ILE A 94 -26.08 28.68 30.61
CA ILE A 94 -26.66 27.77 29.63
C ILE A 94 -26.07 26.37 29.85
N GLU A 95 -26.92 25.36 30.05
CA GLU A 95 -26.43 23.99 30.21
C GLU A 95 -25.87 23.43 28.90
N THR A 96 -24.82 22.63 29.01
CA THR A 96 -24.22 21.90 27.89
C THR A 96 -23.83 20.49 28.34
N VAL A 97 -23.76 19.57 27.39
CA VAL A 97 -23.35 18.19 27.65
C VAL A 97 -21.86 18.08 27.39
N ILE A 98 -21.16 17.41 28.30
CA ILE A 98 -19.75 17.06 28.18
C ILE A 98 -19.66 15.54 28.04
N GLU A 99 -19.08 15.07 26.95
CA GLU A 99 -18.75 13.65 26.75
C GLU A 99 -17.26 13.44 26.91
N SER A 100 -16.87 12.51 27.77
CA SER A 100 -15.47 12.19 28.03
C SER A 100 -15.10 10.78 27.56
N GLY A 101 -13.90 10.67 27.02
CA GLY A 101 -13.18 9.42 26.79
C GLY A 101 -11.92 9.36 27.65
N ASP A 102 -10.97 8.53 27.25
CA ASP A 102 -9.78 8.21 28.06
C ASP A 102 -8.85 9.40 28.34
N SER A 103 -8.66 10.28 27.36
CA SER A 103 -7.74 11.42 27.47
C SER A 103 -8.33 12.74 26.99
N LEU A 104 -9.54 12.71 26.44
CA LEU A 104 -10.20 13.86 25.85
C LEU A 104 -11.64 13.95 26.35
N ALA A 105 -12.11 15.17 26.57
CA ALA A 105 -13.52 15.49 26.76
C ALA A 105 -13.97 16.48 25.69
N PHE A 106 -15.25 16.45 25.35
CA PHE A 106 -15.83 17.28 24.32
C PHE A 106 -17.13 17.90 24.81
N PHE A 107 -17.36 19.16 24.45
CA PHE A 107 -18.62 19.86 24.64
C PHE A 107 -18.86 20.83 23.48
N ILE A 108 -20.11 21.22 23.26
CA ILE A 108 -20.45 22.20 22.23
C ILE A 108 -20.55 23.60 22.83
N VAL A 109 -19.97 24.60 22.15
CA VAL A 109 -20.21 26.01 22.47
C VAL A 109 -21.64 26.36 22.05
N PRO A 110 -22.53 26.80 22.97
CA PRO A 110 -23.88 27.21 22.61
C PRO A 110 -23.85 28.49 21.77
N SER A 111 -25.02 28.92 21.29
CA SER A 111 -25.15 30.20 20.59
C SER A 111 -24.79 31.36 21.53
N LEU A 112 -23.59 31.93 21.38
CA LEU A 112 -23.04 32.97 22.24
C LEU A 112 -22.45 34.11 21.40
N PHE A 113 -22.53 35.32 21.93
CA PHE A 113 -21.84 36.48 21.38
C PHE A 113 -20.35 36.43 21.67
N ASP A 114 -19.56 37.15 20.87
CA ASP A 114 -18.12 37.31 21.08
C ASP A 114 -17.81 37.80 22.50
N GLY A 115 -16.87 37.14 23.17
CA GLY A 115 -16.53 37.45 24.55
C GLY A 115 -15.73 36.35 25.25
N ASP A 116 -15.37 36.61 26.51
CA ASP A 116 -14.68 35.67 27.37
C ASP A 116 -15.70 34.98 28.29
N TYR A 117 -15.65 33.66 28.31
CA TYR A 117 -16.54 32.81 29.09
C TYR A 117 -15.76 31.73 29.84
N SER A 118 -16.46 30.95 30.64
CA SER A 118 -15.92 29.72 31.21
C SER A 118 -16.98 28.63 31.21
N ILE A 119 -16.53 27.39 30.99
CA ILE A 119 -17.36 26.21 31.23
C ILE A 119 -17.12 25.73 32.66
N SER A 120 -18.21 25.64 33.41
CA SER A 120 -18.22 25.14 34.79
C SER A 120 -18.95 23.81 34.86
N PHE A 121 -18.38 22.82 35.53
CA PHE A 121 -19.00 21.50 35.73
C PHE A 121 -18.45 20.82 36.97
N THR A 122 -19.12 19.76 37.44
CA THR A 122 -18.65 18.93 38.56
C THR A 122 -18.51 17.50 38.09
N ALA A 123 -17.35 16.90 38.31
CA ALA A 123 -17.09 15.50 38.00
C ALA A 123 -16.38 14.82 39.17
N ASN A 124 -16.84 13.64 39.57
CA ASN A 124 -16.28 12.88 40.70
C ASN A 124 -16.12 13.75 41.98
N GLY A 125 -17.12 14.60 42.28
CA GLY A 125 -17.13 15.48 43.44
C GLY A 125 -16.18 16.68 43.37
N ARG A 126 -15.44 16.88 42.26
CA ARG A 126 -14.55 18.02 42.03
C ARG A 126 -15.19 19.02 41.07
N GLY A 127 -15.12 20.30 41.42
CA GLY A 127 -15.55 21.39 40.56
C GLY A 127 -14.47 21.79 39.57
N PHE A 128 -14.84 21.93 38.30
CA PHE A 128 -13.98 22.32 37.20
C PHE A 128 -14.47 23.66 36.63
N ASN A 129 -13.52 24.53 36.29
CA ASN A 129 -13.80 25.79 35.61
C ASN A 129 -12.74 26.02 34.52
N VAL A 130 -13.13 25.98 33.25
CA VAL A 130 -12.20 26.09 32.12
C VAL A 130 -12.53 27.36 31.33
N PRO A 131 -11.59 28.33 31.23
CA PRO A 131 -11.81 29.55 30.47
C PRO A 131 -11.84 29.25 28.96
N ILE A 132 -12.75 29.89 28.25
CA ILE A 132 -12.86 29.85 26.79
C ILE A 132 -13.12 31.25 26.25
N LYS A 133 -12.59 31.53 25.06
CA LYS A 133 -12.90 32.76 24.33
C LYS A 133 -13.77 32.41 23.13
N VAL A 134 -14.93 33.04 23.03
CA VAL A 134 -15.82 32.90 21.89
C VAL A 134 -15.59 34.08 20.96
N ALA A 135 -15.40 33.82 19.67
CA ALA A 135 -15.52 34.87 18.67
C ALA A 135 -15.97 34.34 17.31
N SER A 136 -16.68 35.21 16.60
CA SER A 136 -17.34 34.90 15.35
C SER A 136 -16.34 34.58 14.23
N LEU A 137 -16.70 33.63 13.37
CA LEU A 137 -15.91 33.32 12.18
C LEU A 137 -16.03 34.47 11.17
N THR A 138 -14.89 34.92 10.64
CA THR A 138 -14.83 36.04 9.69
C THR A 138 -15.27 35.66 8.28
N THR A 139 -15.30 34.36 7.96
CA THR A 139 -15.64 33.87 6.63
C THR A 139 -16.45 32.59 6.74
N ILE A 140 -17.71 32.66 6.35
CA ILE A 140 -18.65 31.55 6.33
C ILE A 140 -19.23 31.48 4.92
N SER A 141 -18.98 30.39 4.21
CA SER A 141 -19.62 30.12 2.92
C SER A 141 -21.13 29.98 3.06
N SER A 142 -21.87 30.08 1.96
CA SER A 142 -23.33 29.94 2.02
C SER A 142 -23.74 28.56 2.57
N PRO A 143 -24.91 28.46 3.23
CA PRO A 143 -25.46 27.19 3.70
C PRO A 143 -25.51 26.10 2.62
N GLU A 144 -25.89 26.48 1.39
CA GLU A 144 -25.98 25.58 0.24
C GLU A 144 -24.62 24.99 -0.14
N VAL A 145 -23.55 25.78 -0.05
CA VAL A 145 -22.18 25.29 -0.32
C VAL A 145 -21.81 24.20 0.68
N TYR A 146 -22.02 24.46 1.98
CA TYR A 146 -21.71 23.46 3.01
C TYR A 146 -22.55 22.19 2.88
N PHE A 147 -23.85 22.33 2.64
CA PHE A 147 -24.72 21.17 2.48
C PHE A 147 -24.32 20.33 1.25
N THR A 148 -24.04 20.99 0.12
CA THR A 148 -23.62 20.33 -1.13
C THR A 148 -22.26 19.64 -0.99
N GLU A 149 -21.28 20.30 -0.32
CA GLU A 149 -19.98 19.70 -0.02
C GLU A 149 -20.14 18.41 0.79
N MET A 150 -21.00 18.42 1.83
CA MET A 150 -21.25 17.25 2.67
C MET A 150 -22.01 16.15 1.95
N GLU A 151 -23.06 16.49 1.20
CA GLU A 151 -23.82 15.54 0.39
C GLU A 151 -22.89 14.83 -0.61
N THR A 152 -22.01 15.61 -1.28
CA THR A 152 -21.02 15.08 -2.21
C THR A 152 -20.03 14.14 -1.52
N ALA A 153 -19.49 14.55 -0.37
CA ALA A 153 -18.54 13.74 0.39
C ALA A 153 -19.18 12.41 0.86
N ILE A 154 -20.42 12.45 1.35
CA ILE A 154 -21.15 11.26 1.78
C ILE A 154 -21.44 10.33 0.59
N HIS A 155 -21.89 10.87 -0.56
CA HIS A 155 -22.10 10.09 -1.78
C HIS A 155 -20.82 9.41 -2.26
N GLN A 156 -19.67 10.10 -2.23
CA GLN A 156 -18.38 9.51 -2.58
C GLN A 156 -18.03 8.37 -1.61
N LYS A 157 -18.28 8.54 -0.31
CA LYS A 157 -18.04 7.48 0.69
C LYS A 157 -18.89 6.25 0.45
N ILE A 158 -20.18 6.44 0.13
CA ILE A 158 -21.12 5.38 -0.24
C ILE A 158 -20.66 4.64 -1.51
N GLN A 159 -20.21 5.37 -2.54
CA GLN A 159 -19.70 4.75 -3.77
C GLN A 159 -18.45 3.90 -3.52
N LEU A 160 -17.55 4.41 -2.69
CA LEU A 160 -16.32 3.70 -2.32
C LEU A 160 -16.62 2.45 -1.48
N ALA A 161 -17.52 2.55 -0.49
CA ALA A 161 -17.99 1.39 0.27
C ALA A 161 -18.60 0.32 -0.65
N ASN A 162 -19.42 0.70 -1.64
CA ASN A 162 -19.96 -0.24 -2.63
C ASN A 162 -18.87 -0.91 -3.48
N THR A 163 -17.83 -0.18 -3.87
CA THR A 163 -16.71 -0.76 -4.63
C THR A 163 -15.95 -1.76 -3.76
N GLN A 164 -15.68 -1.42 -2.50
CA GLN A 164 -14.96 -2.29 -1.58
C GLN A 164 -15.78 -3.53 -1.21
N ILE A 165 -17.10 -3.41 -1.06
CA ILE A 165 -18.03 -4.54 -0.92
C ILE A 165 -17.84 -5.54 -2.07
N SER A 166 -17.80 -5.06 -3.32
CA SER A 166 -17.59 -5.94 -4.49
C SER A 166 -16.21 -6.60 -4.52
N GLU A 167 -15.18 -5.96 -3.95
CA GLU A 167 -13.84 -6.57 -3.82
C GLU A 167 -13.80 -7.64 -2.72
N LEU A 168 -14.45 -7.39 -1.59
CA LEU A 168 -14.51 -8.34 -0.47
C LEU A 168 -15.30 -9.61 -0.81
N GLU A 169 -16.39 -9.50 -1.58
CA GLU A 169 -17.15 -10.66 -2.11
C GLU A 169 -16.25 -11.65 -2.87
N GLN A 170 -15.15 -11.19 -3.46
CA GLN A 170 -14.21 -12.04 -4.19
C GLN A 170 -13.16 -12.71 -3.30
N ILE A 171 -12.95 -12.21 -2.09
CA ILE A 171 -11.89 -12.65 -1.16
C ILE A 171 -12.43 -13.72 -0.20
N ASP A 172 -13.66 -13.58 0.30
CA ASP A 172 -14.24 -14.50 1.28
C ASP A 172 -15.74 -14.72 1.01
N ASN A 173 -16.16 -15.98 0.84
CA ASN A 173 -17.56 -16.38 0.61
C ASN A 173 -18.45 -16.26 1.89
N SER A 174 -17.99 -15.55 2.91
CA SER A 174 -18.67 -15.25 4.17
C SER A 174 -19.85 -14.28 3.92
N LEU A 175 -21.03 -14.84 3.63
CA LEU A 175 -22.26 -14.13 3.22
C LEU A 175 -22.79 -13.08 4.23
N ASN A 176 -22.30 -13.06 5.48
CA ASN A 176 -22.89 -12.22 6.54
C ASN A 176 -22.24 -10.82 6.67
N GLU A 177 -20.91 -10.71 6.52
CA GLU A 177 -20.20 -9.42 6.66
C GLU A 177 -20.59 -8.43 5.55
N TYR A 178 -20.74 -8.95 4.33
CA TYR A 178 -21.28 -8.23 3.19
C TYR A 178 -22.69 -7.67 3.46
N GLY A 179 -23.55 -8.49 4.05
CA GLY A 179 -24.95 -8.13 4.31
C GLY A 179 -25.04 -6.95 5.28
N ASP A 180 -24.24 -6.98 6.33
CA ASP A 180 -24.22 -5.93 7.36
C ASP A 180 -23.68 -4.61 6.81
N LEU A 181 -22.56 -4.62 6.07
CA LEU A 181 -22.00 -3.42 5.45
C LEU A 181 -22.95 -2.84 4.37
N THR A 182 -23.62 -3.70 3.61
CA THR A 182 -24.66 -3.28 2.66
C THR A 182 -25.84 -2.61 3.37
N ASN A 183 -26.28 -3.17 4.50
CA ASN A 183 -27.34 -2.57 5.30
C ASN A 183 -26.94 -1.19 5.86
N ASP A 184 -25.68 -1.02 6.23
CA ASP A 184 -25.16 0.25 6.75
C ASP A 184 -25.10 1.32 5.67
N VAL A 185 -24.61 0.96 4.47
CA VAL A 185 -24.65 1.85 3.31
C VAL A 185 -26.09 2.28 2.98
N LEU A 186 -27.05 1.37 3.04
CA LEU A 186 -28.47 1.70 2.83
C LEU A 186 -29.00 2.62 3.93
N THR A 187 -28.67 2.33 5.20
CA THR A 187 -29.10 3.12 6.36
C THR A 187 -28.59 4.56 6.27
N TYR A 188 -27.31 4.76 5.96
CA TYR A 188 -26.73 6.09 5.84
C TYR A 188 -27.17 6.82 4.57
N SER A 189 -27.46 6.10 3.48
CA SER A 189 -28.07 6.68 2.29
C SER A 189 -29.49 7.20 2.56
N ASP A 190 -30.30 6.43 3.29
CA ASP A 190 -31.65 6.85 3.68
C ASP A 190 -31.60 8.05 4.65
N LEU A 191 -30.67 8.01 5.61
CA LEU A 191 -30.45 9.11 6.56
C LEU A 191 -30.04 10.42 5.87
N LEU A 192 -29.15 10.35 4.87
CA LEU A 192 -28.78 11.53 4.08
C LEU A 192 -29.98 12.11 3.31
N ALA A 193 -30.83 11.25 2.75
CA ALA A 193 -32.06 11.69 2.08
C ALA A 193 -33.01 12.41 3.06
N ASP A 194 -33.16 11.87 4.27
CA ASP A 194 -33.95 12.49 5.33
C ASP A 194 -33.36 13.85 5.76
N TYR A 195 -32.02 13.96 5.88
CA TYR A 195 -31.36 15.23 6.18
C TYR A 195 -31.53 16.27 5.09
N ARG A 196 -31.57 15.87 3.81
CA ARG A 196 -31.86 16.78 2.71
C ARG A 196 -33.28 17.35 2.78
N ILE A 197 -34.26 16.52 3.14
CA ILE A 197 -35.64 16.97 3.34
C ILE A 197 -35.70 17.97 4.51
N GLN A 198 -35.05 17.64 5.63
CA GLN A 198 -34.98 18.54 6.79
C GLN A 198 -34.31 19.86 6.45
N TYR A 199 -33.17 19.83 5.74
CA TYR A 199 -32.45 21.03 5.31
C TYR A 199 -33.32 21.95 4.44
N ASN A 200 -34.06 21.38 3.50
CA ASN A 200 -34.94 22.16 2.62
C ASN A 200 -36.11 22.81 3.36
N ASN A 201 -36.50 22.26 4.51
CA ASN A 201 -37.58 22.79 5.35
C ASN A 201 -37.09 23.81 6.39
N LEU A 202 -35.78 24.01 6.54
CA LEU A 202 -35.23 25.02 7.44
C LEU A 202 -35.56 26.44 6.95
N SER A 203 -35.79 27.36 7.90
CA SER A 203 -35.85 28.79 7.61
C SER A 203 -34.48 29.31 7.12
N ASN A 204 -34.44 30.52 6.56
CA ASN A 204 -33.17 31.13 6.15
C ASN A 204 -32.23 31.33 7.35
N GLU A 205 -32.77 31.78 8.49
CA GLU A 205 -32.02 31.94 9.73
C GLU A 205 -31.48 30.59 10.22
N GLU A 206 -32.29 29.52 10.18
CA GLU A 206 -31.83 28.20 10.57
C GLU A 206 -30.75 27.65 9.63
N LYS A 207 -30.83 27.92 8.33
CA LYS A 207 -29.76 27.57 7.38
C LYS A 207 -28.46 28.30 7.67
N GLU A 208 -28.51 29.55 8.14
CA GLU A 208 -27.31 30.25 8.61
C GLU A 208 -26.70 29.58 9.84
N GLU A 209 -27.52 29.12 10.79
CA GLU A 209 -27.05 28.36 11.95
C GLU A 209 -26.40 27.02 11.54
N PHE A 210 -26.95 26.35 10.51
CA PHE A 210 -26.32 25.18 9.89
C PHE A 210 -24.93 25.53 9.35
N ALA A 211 -24.80 26.61 8.57
CA ALA A 211 -23.52 27.03 7.99
C ALA A 211 -22.47 27.39 9.06
N LYS A 212 -22.88 28.08 10.13
CA LYS A 212 -22.01 28.40 11.28
C LYS A 212 -21.46 27.13 11.92
N CYS A 213 -22.32 26.17 12.22
CA CYS A 213 -21.93 24.89 12.83
C CYS A 213 -20.99 24.08 11.91
N MET A 214 -21.30 24.02 10.61
CA MET A 214 -20.45 23.34 9.63
C MET A 214 -19.07 24.01 9.51
N ALA A 215 -19.02 25.34 9.43
CA ALA A 215 -17.79 26.10 9.35
C ALA A 215 -16.90 25.88 10.59
N ALA A 216 -17.50 25.93 11.78
CA ALA A 216 -16.80 25.76 13.06
C ALA A 216 -16.13 24.39 13.19
N ASN A 217 -16.76 23.33 12.67
CA ASN A 217 -16.28 21.95 12.81
C ASN A 217 -15.57 21.42 11.55
N LYS A 218 -15.45 22.21 10.47
CA LYS A 218 -14.90 21.80 9.17
C LYS A 218 -13.50 21.19 9.28
N ALA A 219 -12.62 21.80 10.07
CA ALA A 219 -11.23 21.38 10.20
C ALA A 219 -11.13 19.93 10.75
N LYS A 220 -11.99 19.57 11.71
CA LYS A 220 -11.98 18.25 12.32
C LYS A 220 -12.41 17.16 11.34
N LEU A 221 -13.43 17.45 10.54
CA LEU A 221 -13.88 16.56 9.46
C LEU A 221 -12.82 16.42 8.36
N ALA A 222 -12.12 17.51 8.02
CA ALA A 222 -11.04 17.49 7.04
C ALA A 222 -9.86 16.63 7.49
N GLU A 223 -9.49 16.69 8.78
CA GLU A 223 -8.43 15.86 9.36
C GLU A 223 -8.78 14.36 9.29
N LEU A 224 -10.01 14.00 9.68
CA LEU A 224 -10.51 12.62 9.56
C LEU A 224 -10.44 12.12 8.11
N ASN A 225 -10.95 12.92 7.16
CA ASN A 225 -10.95 12.56 5.75
C ASN A 225 -9.52 12.43 5.19
N SER A 226 -8.58 13.29 5.62
CA SER A 226 -7.17 13.21 5.19
C SER A 226 -6.50 11.94 5.68
N LEU A 227 -6.66 11.57 6.94
CA LEU A 227 -6.10 10.35 7.52
C LEU A 227 -6.64 9.10 6.80
N TYR A 228 -7.95 9.11 6.54
CA TYR A 228 -8.61 8.09 5.75
C TYR A 228 -8.01 7.97 4.34
N SER A 229 -7.89 9.08 3.61
CA SER A 229 -7.33 9.08 2.25
C SER A 229 -5.90 8.54 2.23
N SER A 230 -5.05 8.93 3.18
CA SER A 230 -3.70 8.39 3.31
C SER A 230 -3.71 6.88 3.54
N PHE A 231 -4.57 6.36 4.41
CA PHE A 231 -4.68 4.93 4.68
C PHE A 231 -5.21 4.15 3.47
N SER A 232 -6.22 4.68 2.79
CA SER A 232 -6.77 4.09 1.57
C SER A 232 -5.71 3.98 0.48
N SER A 233 -5.02 5.08 0.17
CA SER A 233 -3.97 5.12 -0.84
C SER A 233 -2.83 4.14 -0.56
N SER A 234 -2.34 4.07 0.69
CA SER A 234 -1.26 3.13 1.03
C SER A 234 -1.70 1.66 0.92
N THR A 235 -2.96 1.36 1.24
CA THR A 235 -3.48 -0.01 1.17
C THR A 235 -3.73 -0.49 -0.26
N VAL A 236 -4.08 0.42 -1.17
CA VAL A 236 -4.22 0.10 -2.61
C VAL A 236 -2.88 -0.32 -3.22
N ASN A 237 -1.77 0.29 -2.80
CA ASN A 237 -0.42 -0.03 -3.28
C ASN A 237 0.05 -1.45 -2.92
N LEU A 238 -0.61 -2.13 -1.97
CA LEU A 238 -0.24 -3.49 -1.56
C LEU A 238 -0.63 -4.58 -2.59
N ARG A 239 -1.17 -4.23 -3.77
CA ARG A 239 -1.61 -5.19 -4.80
C ARG A 239 -0.43 -5.92 -5.48
N THR A 240 -0.27 -7.17 -5.05
CA THR A 240 0.06 -8.42 -5.77
C THR A 240 0.55 -8.35 -7.23
N MET A 241 1.80 -8.82 -7.43
CA MET A 241 2.38 -9.55 -8.59
C MET A 241 3.51 -8.88 -9.38
N GLN A 242 3.74 -7.57 -9.29
CA GLN A 242 4.95 -7.00 -9.89
C GLN A 242 6.13 -7.06 -8.93
N THR A 243 7.33 -7.11 -9.49
CA THR A 243 8.64 -6.98 -8.82
C THR A 243 8.62 -5.75 -7.90
N VAL A 244 8.22 -5.95 -6.64
CA VAL A 244 7.96 -4.83 -5.75
C VAL A 244 9.30 -4.21 -5.37
N ARG A 245 9.45 -2.93 -5.70
CA ARG A 245 10.41 -2.07 -5.02
C ARG A 245 10.02 -2.01 -3.54
N ASN A 246 10.70 -2.81 -2.71
CA ASN A 246 10.59 -2.90 -1.25
C ASN A 246 9.15 -3.01 -0.67
N TYR A 247 8.49 -4.15 -0.90
CA TYR A 247 7.15 -4.46 -0.38
C TYR A 247 7.00 -4.25 1.12
N GLU A 248 8.02 -4.64 1.89
CA GLU A 248 8.05 -4.50 3.34
C GLU A 248 7.91 -3.02 3.79
N THR A 249 8.47 -2.08 3.02
CA THR A 249 8.33 -0.64 3.31
C THR A 249 6.91 -0.14 3.03
N GLU A 250 6.24 -0.62 1.99
CA GLU A 250 4.85 -0.28 1.70
C GLU A 250 3.89 -0.78 2.80
N VAL A 251 4.16 -1.98 3.34
CA VAL A 251 3.41 -2.52 4.48
C VAL A 251 3.66 -1.70 5.76
N VAL A 252 4.90 -1.26 6.01
CA VAL A 252 5.21 -0.36 7.14
C VAL A 252 4.45 0.97 7.01
N THR A 253 4.48 1.59 5.82
CA THR A 253 3.73 2.82 5.54
C THR A 253 2.23 2.64 5.78
N SER A 254 1.67 1.55 5.25
CA SER A 254 0.25 1.22 5.43
C SER A 254 -0.11 0.97 6.90
N SER A 255 0.76 0.30 7.65
CA SER A 255 0.59 0.07 9.09
C SER A 255 0.56 1.38 9.88
N ASN A 256 1.42 2.35 9.54
CA ASN A 256 1.44 3.65 10.22
C ASN A 256 0.20 4.48 9.90
N ASN A 257 -0.23 4.50 8.63
CA ASN A 257 -1.45 5.20 8.24
C ASN A 257 -2.70 4.56 8.90
N PHE A 258 -2.73 3.23 8.99
CA PHE A 258 -3.78 2.51 9.71
C PHE A 258 -3.82 2.92 11.19
N LYS A 259 -2.66 2.89 11.88
CA LYS A 259 -2.53 3.32 13.27
C LYS A 259 -3.04 4.74 13.48
N ASN A 260 -2.61 5.69 12.64
CA ASN A 260 -3.02 7.09 12.76
C ASN A 260 -4.54 7.26 12.56
N SER A 261 -5.11 6.57 11.57
CA SER A 261 -6.56 6.60 11.32
C SER A 261 -7.36 6.05 12.51
N VAL A 262 -6.95 4.91 13.06
CA VAL A 262 -7.61 4.27 14.20
C VAL A 262 -7.48 5.10 15.47
N VAL A 263 -6.29 5.59 15.79
CA VAL A 263 -6.05 6.43 16.99
C VAL A 263 -6.93 7.67 16.92
N PHE A 264 -6.98 8.33 15.76
CA PHE A 264 -7.82 9.49 15.57
C PHE A 264 -9.30 9.13 15.74
N THR A 265 -9.77 8.07 15.09
CA THR A 265 -11.18 7.63 15.13
C THR A 265 -11.61 7.30 16.56
N ALA A 266 -10.81 6.51 17.28
CA ALA A 266 -11.09 6.13 18.66
C ALA A 266 -11.09 7.33 19.61
N ALA A 267 -10.08 8.21 19.51
CA ALA A 267 -9.99 9.41 20.36
C ALA A 267 -11.18 10.38 20.17
N HIS A 268 -11.86 10.33 19.01
CA HIS A 268 -13.02 11.17 18.70
C HIS A 268 -14.37 10.45 18.83
N ILE A 269 -14.40 9.24 19.41
CA ILE A 269 -15.67 8.57 19.80
C ILE A 269 -16.55 9.49 20.67
N PRO A 270 -16.03 10.17 21.72
CA PRO A 270 -16.88 11.01 22.55
C PRO A 270 -17.39 12.26 21.81
N TYR A 271 -16.61 12.82 20.87
CA TYR A 271 -17.05 13.89 19.96
C TYR A 271 -18.30 13.46 19.16
N ILE A 272 -18.32 12.22 18.68
CA ILE A 272 -19.42 11.68 17.88
C ILE A 272 -20.62 11.33 18.75
N LEU A 273 -20.40 10.77 19.95
CA LEU A 273 -21.47 10.53 20.90
C LEU A 273 -22.16 11.83 21.33
N LEU A 274 -21.39 12.89 21.58
CA LEU A 274 -21.92 14.22 21.88
C LEU A 274 -22.81 14.72 20.73
N SER A 275 -22.25 14.70 19.52
CA SER A 275 -22.96 15.15 18.30
C SER A 275 -24.24 14.35 18.07
N ALA A 276 -24.19 13.03 18.26
CA ALA A 276 -25.32 12.13 18.09
C ALA A 276 -26.43 12.37 19.13
N LYS A 277 -26.06 12.60 20.39
CA LYS A 277 -27.01 12.94 21.47
C LYS A 277 -27.71 14.26 21.20
N ILE A 278 -26.96 15.29 20.77
CA ILE A 278 -27.54 16.58 20.39
C ILE A 278 -28.47 16.40 19.20
N ALA A 279 -28.03 15.71 18.15
CA ALA A 279 -28.83 15.42 16.96
C ALA A 279 -30.14 14.68 17.28
N ALA A 280 -30.15 13.82 18.30
CA ALA A 280 -31.32 13.09 18.75
C ALA A 280 -32.29 13.91 19.64
N SER A 281 -31.87 15.08 20.13
CA SER A 281 -32.55 15.82 21.20
C SER A 281 -33.42 16.99 20.71
N ILE A 282 -34.32 16.75 19.75
CA ILE A 282 -35.23 17.80 19.25
C ILE A 282 -36.51 17.87 20.10
N PRO A 283 -36.92 19.05 20.62
CA PRO A 283 -36.23 20.35 20.54
C PRO A 283 -35.10 20.48 21.57
N ASN A 284 -33.96 21.07 21.15
CA ASN A 284 -32.85 21.37 22.05
C ASN A 284 -32.89 22.86 22.42
N VAL A 285 -32.86 23.17 23.72
CA VAL A 285 -32.98 24.56 24.22
C VAL A 285 -31.74 25.40 23.86
N TYR A 286 -30.61 24.76 23.58
CA TYR A 286 -29.29 25.40 23.52
C TYR A 286 -28.66 25.40 22.12
N VAL A 287 -29.13 24.50 21.24
CA VAL A 287 -28.65 24.35 19.86
C VAL A 287 -29.81 24.57 18.91
N LYS A 288 -29.66 25.52 17.97
CA LYS A 288 -30.70 25.84 16.97
C LYS A 288 -30.88 24.70 15.97
N ALA A 289 -32.07 24.58 15.38
CA ALA A 289 -32.43 23.45 14.52
C ALA A 289 -31.44 23.19 13.36
N GLY A 290 -30.95 24.25 12.71
CA GLY A 290 -29.92 24.12 11.67
C GLY A 290 -28.60 23.55 12.17
N ALA A 291 -28.14 23.95 13.35
CA ALA A 291 -26.94 23.40 13.97
C ALA A 291 -27.15 21.94 14.41
N ILE A 292 -28.33 21.57 14.91
CA ILE A 292 -28.69 20.17 15.20
C ILE A 292 -28.56 19.32 13.92
N LEU A 293 -29.09 19.81 12.80
CA LEU A 293 -29.00 19.12 11.52
C LEU A 293 -27.54 18.99 11.04
N ALA A 294 -26.72 20.04 11.18
CA ALA A 294 -25.30 20.02 10.85
C ALA A 294 -24.52 18.94 11.65
N LEU A 295 -24.83 18.80 12.94
CA LEU A 295 -24.26 17.74 13.78
C LEU A 295 -24.72 16.35 13.34
N GLY A 296 -25.99 16.18 12.97
CA GLY A 296 -26.49 14.92 12.40
C GLY A 296 -25.75 14.50 11.13
N VAL A 297 -25.57 15.43 10.19
CA VAL A 297 -24.80 15.19 8.95
C VAL A 297 -23.33 14.88 9.25
N THR A 298 -22.74 15.56 10.24
CA THR A 298 -21.38 15.30 10.73
C THR A 298 -21.23 13.87 11.27
N VAL A 299 -22.18 13.41 12.08
CA VAL A 299 -22.19 12.04 12.61
C VAL A 299 -22.28 11.03 11.48
N CYS A 300 -23.20 11.23 10.52
CA CYS A 300 -23.33 10.35 9.35
C CYS A 300 -22.02 10.25 8.55
N SER A 301 -21.36 11.38 8.29
CA SER A 301 -20.07 11.41 7.58
C SER A 301 -18.95 10.69 8.34
N PHE A 302 -18.92 10.80 9.67
CA PHE A 302 -17.97 10.07 10.50
C PHE A 302 -18.23 8.56 10.47
N MET A 303 -19.48 8.13 10.63
CA MET A 303 -19.82 6.71 10.66
C MET A 303 -19.43 6.01 9.35
N LEU A 304 -19.71 6.65 8.21
CA LEU A 304 -19.25 6.14 6.92
C LEU A 304 -17.72 6.07 6.83
N SER A 305 -16.99 7.04 7.41
CA SER A 305 -15.52 6.95 7.49
C SER A 305 -15.04 5.81 8.37
N ALA A 306 -15.77 5.50 9.45
CA ALA A 306 -15.49 4.34 10.29
C ALA A 306 -15.68 3.04 9.49
N ASP A 307 -16.82 2.85 8.81
CA ASP A 307 -17.11 1.70 7.94
C ASP A 307 -16.05 1.47 6.86
N GLN A 308 -15.57 2.56 6.25
CA GLN A 308 -14.50 2.46 5.27
C GLN A 308 -13.16 2.09 5.92
N THR A 309 -12.86 2.61 7.11
CA THR A 309 -11.65 2.24 7.86
C THR A 309 -11.67 0.77 8.24
N ILE A 310 -12.85 0.24 8.60
CA ILE A 310 -13.08 -1.19 8.86
C ILE A 310 -12.73 -1.99 7.63
N THR A 311 -13.34 -1.66 6.49
CA THR A 311 -13.14 -2.37 5.23
C THR A 311 -11.66 -2.34 4.79
N LEU A 312 -11.00 -1.19 4.91
CA LEU A 312 -9.57 -1.06 4.62
C LEU A 312 -8.70 -1.84 5.60
N SER A 313 -9.09 -1.93 6.87
CA SER A 313 -8.36 -2.72 7.87
C SER A 313 -8.39 -4.21 7.55
N GLU A 314 -9.53 -4.74 7.10
CA GLU A 314 -9.65 -6.12 6.63
C GLU A 314 -8.80 -6.37 5.39
N ALA A 315 -8.85 -5.44 4.42
CA ALA A 315 -8.00 -5.50 3.23
C ALA A 315 -6.51 -5.46 3.59
N LEU A 316 -6.12 -4.64 4.56
CA LEU A 316 -4.74 -4.57 5.06
C LEU A 316 -4.35 -5.90 5.71
N ILE A 317 -5.17 -6.49 6.58
CA ILE A 317 -4.90 -7.80 7.22
C ILE A 317 -4.66 -8.89 6.18
N TYR A 318 -5.45 -8.87 5.10
CA TYR A 318 -5.32 -9.82 4.01
C TYR A 318 -4.06 -9.57 3.16
N LYS A 319 -3.75 -8.30 2.86
CA LYS A 319 -2.67 -7.91 1.92
C LYS A 319 -1.31 -7.69 2.58
N ALA A 320 -1.25 -7.46 3.89
CA ALA A 320 -0.03 -7.36 4.67
C ALA A 320 0.44 -8.78 4.98
N LEU A 321 1.48 -9.19 4.29
CA LEU A 321 2.02 -10.52 4.39
C LEU A 321 3.36 -10.47 5.09
N LYS A 322 3.63 -11.49 5.88
CA LYS A 322 4.94 -11.69 6.48
C LYS A 322 5.60 -12.95 5.98
N PRO A 323 6.92 -12.94 5.77
CA PRO A 323 7.64 -14.18 5.48
C PRO A 323 7.50 -15.11 6.70
N TYR A 324 7.39 -16.42 6.48
CA TYR A 324 7.23 -17.37 7.60
C TYR A 324 7.89 -18.73 7.40
N ASP A 325 8.34 -19.05 6.19
CA ASP A 325 8.92 -20.34 5.85
C ASP A 325 10.00 -20.19 4.75
N ASN A 326 10.77 -21.26 4.57
CA ASN A 326 12.05 -21.37 3.89
C ASN A 326 12.23 -20.50 2.64
N LEU A 327 13.45 -19.97 2.51
CA LEU A 327 13.94 -19.40 1.27
C LEU A 327 13.97 -20.48 0.18
N SER A 328 13.63 -20.11 -1.05
CA SER A 328 13.86 -20.94 -2.23
C SER A 328 14.78 -20.21 -3.19
N VAL A 329 15.70 -20.98 -3.75
CA VAL A 329 16.80 -20.51 -4.58
C VAL A 329 16.89 -21.52 -5.70
N SER A 330 16.95 -21.06 -6.95
CA SER A 330 17.21 -21.93 -8.09
C SER A 330 18.56 -22.64 -7.90
N GLU A 331 18.70 -23.90 -8.31
CA GLU A 331 19.99 -24.60 -8.30
C GLU A 331 21.08 -23.77 -9.01
N THR A 332 22.29 -23.71 -8.45
CA THR A 332 23.34 -22.81 -8.96
C THR A 332 24.62 -23.56 -9.32
N ILE A 333 24.87 -23.62 -10.63
CA ILE A 333 26.19 -23.90 -11.22
C ILE A 333 26.75 -22.56 -11.68
N TYR A 334 27.94 -22.21 -11.20
CA TYR A 334 28.60 -20.94 -11.52
C TYR A 334 29.77 -21.17 -12.47
N ALA A 335 29.78 -20.49 -13.62
CA ALA A 335 31.02 -20.34 -14.37
C ALA A 335 31.95 -19.40 -13.61
N ALA A 336 33.22 -19.79 -13.43
CA ALA A 336 34.18 -19.02 -12.67
C ALA A 336 34.31 -17.59 -13.22
N GLY A 337 34.06 -16.58 -12.38
CA GLY A 337 34.18 -15.16 -12.75
C GLY A 337 32.95 -14.53 -13.39
N GLU A 338 31.94 -15.32 -13.77
CA GLU A 338 30.69 -14.81 -14.34
C GLU A 338 29.68 -14.41 -13.25
N GLU A 339 28.87 -13.40 -13.55
CA GLU A 339 27.78 -12.96 -12.68
C GLU A 339 26.50 -13.69 -13.06
N ILE A 340 25.85 -14.34 -12.10
CA ILE A 340 24.57 -15.01 -12.30
C ILE A 340 23.50 -14.31 -11.47
N SER A 341 22.39 -13.93 -12.10
CA SER A 341 21.20 -13.45 -11.39
C SER A 341 20.52 -14.63 -10.70
N VAL A 342 20.38 -14.54 -9.38
CA VAL A 342 19.74 -15.54 -8.55
C VAL A 342 18.46 -14.95 -7.98
N ASN A 343 17.38 -15.67 -8.24
CA ASN A 343 16.05 -15.36 -7.76
C ASN A 343 15.84 -16.01 -6.39
N ILE A 344 15.63 -15.19 -5.37
CA ILE A 344 15.35 -15.65 -4.02
C ILE A 344 13.88 -15.39 -3.73
N THR A 345 13.15 -16.45 -3.43
CA THR A 345 11.76 -16.36 -2.99
C THR A 345 11.61 -16.84 -1.56
N ALA A 346 10.58 -16.36 -0.87
CA ALA A 346 10.15 -16.86 0.43
C ALA A 346 8.64 -17.13 0.39
N ASN A 347 8.18 -17.99 1.29
CA ASN A 347 6.76 -18.15 1.56
C ASN A 347 6.30 -17.05 2.53
N TYR A 348 5.29 -16.30 2.08
CA TYR A 348 4.65 -15.24 2.83
C TYR A 348 3.25 -15.66 3.26
N ARG A 349 2.83 -15.28 4.46
CA ARG A 349 1.46 -15.51 4.96
C ARG A 349 0.77 -14.25 5.44
N SER A 350 -0.56 -14.26 5.38
CA SER A 350 -1.41 -13.22 5.98
C SER A 350 -1.31 -13.18 7.52
N ILE A 351 -1.77 -12.07 8.09
CA ILE A 351 -1.82 -11.85 9.54
C ILE A 351 -2.88 -12.74 10.18
N ILE A 352 -2.58 -13.27 11.37
CA ILE A 352 -3.49 -14.10 12.18
C ILE A 352 -3.56 -13.61 13.63
N SER A 353 -4.55 -14.08 14.38
CA SER A 353 -4.72 -13.76 15.81
C SER A 353 -3.50 -14.06 16.69
N GLY A 354 -2.67 -15.04 16.34
CA GLY A 354 -1.43 -15.33 17.07
C GLY A 354 -0.36 -14.24 16.96
N ASP A 355 -0.46 -13.34 15.97
CA ASP A 355 0.60 -12.38 15.66
C ASP A 355 0.59 -11.13 16.57
N GLU A 356 -0.48 -10.93 17.33
CA GLU A 356 -0.65 -9.78 18.24
C GLU A 356 0.21 -9.86 19.51
N ASN A 357 0.64 -11.06 19.92
CA ASN A 357 1.23 -11.33 21.23
C ASN A 357 2.75 -11.09 21.34
N ASP A 358 3.40 -10.48 20.35
CA ASP A 358 4.85 -10.25 20.32
C ASP A 358 5.31 -9.00 21.10
N GLY A 359 4.61 -8.58 22.16
CA GLY A 359 4.99 -7.46 23.04
C GLY A 359 3.82 -6.65 23.62
N THR A 360 4.09 -5.73 24.54
CA THR A 360 3.14 -5.02 25.44
C THR A 360 1.88 -4.38 24.82
N LEU A 361 0.82 -4.31 25.66
CA LEU A 361 -0.61 -4.05 25.41
C LEU A 361 -1.04 -2.59 25.19
N ARG A 362 -0.16 -1.74 24.69
CA ARG A 362 -0.53 -0.37 24.27
C ARG A 362 0.14 -0.11 22.93
N LEU A 363 -0.40 0.81 22.14
CA LEU A 363 0.15 1.32 20.87
C LEU A 363 1.57 1.95 20.99
N SER A 364 2.35 1.53 21.98
CA SER A 364 3.78 1.69 22.13
C SER A 364 4.52 1.23 20.88
N ASN A 365 5.57 1.98 20.51
CA ASN A 365 6.40 1.76 19.32
C ASN A 365 7.31 0.51 19.44
N GLY A 366 6.95 -0.47 20.27
CA GLY A 366 7.83 -1.57 20.70
C GLY A 366 7.57 -2.93 20.04
N GLY A 367 6.72 -3.02 19.01
CA GLY A 367 6.45 -4.26 18.26
C GLY A 367 6.90 -4.18 16.81
N ASN A 368 7.13 -5.34 16.18
CA ASN A 368 7.31 -5.40 14.73
C ASN A 368 6.03 -4.95 13.99
N THR A 369 6.14 -4.56 12.71
CA THR A 369 5.03 -4.01 11.91
C THR A 369 3.81 -4.90 11.92
N ILE A 370 3.97 -6.22 11.85
CA ILE A 370 2.85 -7.17 11.79
C ILE A 370 2.10 -7.22 13.13
N SER A 371 2.84 -7.28 14.24
CA SER A 371 2.25 -7.22 15.58
C SER A 371 1.50 -5.91 15.79
N ASN A 372 2.06 -4.79 15.31
CA ASN A 372 1.40 -3.48 15.41
C ASN A 372 0.10 -3.42 14.61
N ILE A 373 0.02 -4.02 13.42
CA ILE A 373 -1.24 -4.11 12.66
C ILE A 373 -2.27 -4.90 13.46
N GLY A 374 -1.92 -6.09 13.98
CA GLY A 374 -2.83 -6.92 14.75
C GLY A 374 -3.36 -6.23 16.01
N LYS A 375 -2.47 -5.59 16.78
CA LYS A 375 -2.85 -4.81 17.98
C LYS A 375 -3.76 -3.62 17.64
N THR A 376 -3.43 -2.90 16.56
CA THR A 376 -4.22 -1.74 16.12
C THR A 376 -5.62 -2.18 15.69
N TYR A 377 -5.74 -3.33 15.00
CA TYR A 377 -7.03 -3.88 14.62
C TYR A 377 -7.88 -4.27 15.83
N ASN A 378 -7.31 -4.99 16.80
CA ASN A 378 -8.06 -5.36 18.00
C ASN A 378 -8.47 -4.15 18.84
N TYR A 379 -7.58 -3.17 18.97
CA TYR A 379 -7.92 -1.90 19.61
C TYR A 379 -9.08 -1.22 18.89
N PHE A 380 -9.01 -1.11 17.56
CA PHE A 380 -10.09 -0.52 16.77
C PHE A 380 -11.41 -1.27 16.93
N LYS A 381 -11.38 -2.61 16.89
CA LYS A 381 -12.53 -3.48 17.11
C LYS A 381 -13.20 -3.19 18.44
N ASP A 382 -12.43 -3.13 19.52
CA ASP A 382 -12.98 -2.96 20.87
C ASP A 382 -13.59 -1.55 21.04
N GLU A 383 -12.90 -0.52 20.55
CA GLU A 383 -13.38 0.87 20.57
C GLU A 383 -14.64 1.06 19.71
N TYR A 384 -14.63 0.56 18.48
CA TYR A 384 -15.74 0.68 17.54
C TYR A 384 -16.97 -0.11 18.02
N ASN A 385 -16.80 -1.38 18.39
CA ASN A 385 -17.92 -2.17 18.92
C ASN A 385 -18.45 -1.57 20.24
N GLY A 386 -17.59 -0.94 21.04
CA GLY A 386 -17.99 -0.15 22.21
C GLY A 386 -18.82 1.08 21.85
N LEU A 387 -18.41 1.85 20.83
CA LEU A 387 -19.14 3.00 20.29
C LEU A 387 -20.55 2.59 19.83
N ILE A 388 -20.67 1.51 19.06
CA ILE A 388 -21.94 1.03 18.50
C ILE A 388 -23.02 0.89 19.58
N ASN A 389 -22.64 0.37 20.75
CA ASN A 389 -23.57 0.13 21.84
C ASN A 389 -24.03 1.41 22.56
N LYS A 390 -23.32 2.52 22.37
CA LYS A 390 -23.62 3.84 22.96
C LYS A 390 -24.39 4.75 21.99
N LEU A 391 -24.47 4.40 20.70
CA LEU A 391 -25.16 5.19 19.69
C LEU A 391 -26.69 5.08 19.80
N PRO A 392 -27.43 6.16 19.50
CA PRO A 392 -28.88 6.08 19.29
C PRO A 392 -29.24 5.05 18.21
N SER A 393 -30.38 4.37 18.37
CA SER A 393 -30.78 3.26 17.49
C SER A 393 -30.86 3.61 16.01
N PHE A 394 -31.21 4.85 15.66
CA PHE A 394 -31.31 5.31 14.27
C PHE A 394 -29.95 5.60 13.62
N LEU A 395 -28.87 5.67 14.39
CA LEU A 395 -27.48 5.89 13.93
C LEU A 395 -26.61 4.63 14.06
N LYS A 396 -27.16 3.59 14.69
CA LYS A 396 -26.42 2.39 15.04
C LYS A 396 -26.10 1.59 13.77
N PRO A 397 -24.83 1.37 13.43
CA PRO A 397 -24.46 0.49 12.33
C PRO A 397 -24.76 -0.97 12.72
N SER A 398 -24.94 -1.78 11.69
CA SER A 398 -25.20 -3.22 11.73
C SER A 398 -23.89 -3.98 11.79
N TYR A 399 -22.87 -3.49 11.10
CA TYR A 399 -21.57 -4.14 11.02
C TYR A 399 -20.84 -4.07 12.37
N THR A 400 -20.32 -5.22 12.81
CA THR A 400 -19.47 -5.34 14.00
C THR A 400 -18.15 -5.97 13.63
N LEU A 401 -17.03 -5.42 14.14
CA LEU A 401 -15.71 -5.96 13.84
C LEU A 401 -15.55 -7.30 14.53
N LYS A 402 -15.09 -8.29 13.77
CA LYS A 402 -14.80 -9.63 14.27
C LYS A 402 -13.34 -9.75 14.71
N ASN A 403 -13.04 -10.83 15.40
CA ASN A 403 -11.65 -11.14 15.77
C ASN A 403 -10.85 -11.55 14.53
N LEU A 404 -9.54 -11.34 14.58
CA LEU A 404 -8.61 -11.86 13.59
C LEU A 404 -8.76 -13.38 13.43
N LYS A 405 -8.66 -13.86 12.19
CA LYS A 405 -8.72 -15.29 11.88
C LYS A 405 -7.49 -16.02 12.44
N SER A 406 -7.66 -17.29 12.80
CA SER A 406 -6.56 -18.18 13.22
C SER A 406 -5.85 -18.85 12.04
N ALA A 407 -6.54 -18.99 10.90
CA ALA A 407 -5.99 -19.52 9.65
C ALA A 407 -5.35 -18.41 8.82
N PHE A 408 -4.34 -18.77 8.02
CA PHE A 408 -3.66 -17.85 7.10
C PHE A 408 -3.72 -18.33 5.65
N ASN A 409 -3.62 -17.37 4.73
CA ASN A 409 -3.35 -17.63 3.33
C ASN A 409 -1.85 -17.50 3.07
N SER A 410 -1.31 -18.33 2.18
CA SER A 410 0.12 -18.34 1.84
C SER A 410 0.35 -18.06 0.36
N THR A 411 1.44 -17.38 0.04
CA THR A 411 1.89 -17.11 -1.33
C THR A 411 3.41 -17.04 -1.38
N SER A 412 4.02 -17.47 -2.48
CA SER A 412 5.47 -17.35 -2.68
C SER A 412 5.79 -16.05 -3.40
N ARG A 413 6.79 -15.31 -2.92
CA ARG A 413 7.19 -14.00 -3.47
C ARG A 413 8.70 -13.82 -3.45
N PHE A 414 9.20 -12.97 -4.34
CA PHE A 414 10.58 -12.49 -4.27
C PHE A 414 10.80 -11.69 -2.99
N VAL A 415 11.98 -11.88 -2.41
CA VAL A 415 12.41 -11.16 -1.21
C VAL A 415 13.18 -9.92 -1.63
N TYR A 416 12.92 -8.77 -0.99
CA TYR A 416 13.71 -7.59 -1.25
C TYR A 416 15.17 -7.80 -0.83
N ASN A 417 16.09 -7.51 -1.75
CA ASN A 417 17.47 -7.96 -1.63
C ASN A 417 18.31 -7.26 -0.56
N ASP A 418 17.92 -6.07 -0.10
CA ASP A 418 18.58 -5.42 1.04
C ASP A 418 18.36 -6.22 2.35
N TYR A 419 17.38 -7.12 2.37
CA TYR A 419 17.16 -8.05 3.49
C TYR A 419 17.88 -9.39 3.30
N ILE A 420 18.64 -9.58 2.23
CA ILE A 420 19.36 -10.80 1.93
C ILE A 420 20.86 -10.63 2.17
N LYS A 421 21.45 -11.59 2.88
CA LYS A 421 22.89 -11.70 3.08
C LYS A 421 23.40 -13.10 2.78
N ILE A 422 24.51 -13.19 2.05
CA ILE A 422 25.27 -14.44 1.89
C ILE A 422 26.33 -14.56 2.99
N SER A 423 26.42 -15.74 3.61
CA SER A 423 27.38 -16.06 4.69
C SER A 423 27.86 -17.52 4.60
N ASN A 424 28.75 -17.94 5.51
CA ASN A 424 29.14 -19.34 5.74
C ASN A 424 29.56 -20.13 4.49
N VAL A 425 30.40 -19.55 3.61
CA VAL A 425 30.97 -20.27 2.48
C VAL A 425 31.90 -21.39 2.97
N SER A 426 31.56 -22.64 2.71
CA SER A 426 32.23 -23.81 3.32
C SER A 426 33.57 -24.17 2.67
N ASN A 427 33.80 -23.74 1.42
CA ASN A 427 35.06 -23.98 0.72
C ASN A 427 35.90 -22.68 0.69
N PRO A 428 37.04 -22.62 1.40
CA PRO A 428 37.84 -21.40 1.48
C PRO A 428 38.55 -21.04 0.16
N THR A 429 38.62 -21.97 -0.80
CA THR A 429 39.17 -21.69 -2.13
C THR A 429 38.18 -20.97 -3.05
N VAL A 430 36.90 -20.93 -2.66
CA VAL A 430 35.81 -20.27 -3.39
C VAL A 430 35.50 -18.92 -2.74
N LEU A 431 35.50 -17.86 -3.53
CA LEU A 431 35.07 -16.53 -3.13
C LEU A 431 33.73 -16.21 -3.82
N LEU A 432 32.71 -15.92 -3.02
CA LEU A 432 31.40 -15.43 -3.47
C LEU A 432 31.29 -13.93 -3.23
N LYS A 433 30.89 -13.19 -4.26
CA LYS A 433 30.53 -11.78 -4.16
C LYS A 433 29.05 -11.59 -4.48
N GLN A 434 28.31 -11.00 -3.54
CA GLN A 434 26.92 -10.55 -3.73
C GLN A 434 26.92 -9.15 -4.34
N LEU A 435 26.05 -8.94 -5.34
CA LEU A 435 25.82 -7.66 -6.01
C LEU A 435 24.29 -7.42 -6.05
N ASN A 436 23.81 -6.49 -5.22
CA ASN A 436 22.37 -6.18 -5.14
C ASN A 436 21.87 -5.51 -6.43
N GLN A 437 20.68 -5.91 -6.91
CA GLN A 437 19.99 -5.31 -8.05
C GLN A 437 18.80 -4.43 -7.61
N PRO A 438 18.38 -3.41 -8.38
CA PRO A 438 17.25 -2.56 -7.99
C PRO A 438 15.88 -3.27 -7.93
N ASP A 439 15.75 -4.44 -8.54
CA ASP A 439 14.48 -5.16 -8.76
C ASP A 439 14.15 -6.24 -7.71
N GLY A 440 15.00 -6.37 -6.68
CA GLY A 440 14.86 -7.41 -5.64
C GLY A 440 15.57 -8.73 -5.96
N SER A 441 16.25 -8.85 -7.11
CA SER A 441 17.17 -9.97 -7.35
C SER A 441 18.57 -9.70 -6.76
N ILE A 442 19.37 -10.75 -6.59
CA ILE A 442 20.80 -10.62 -6.30
C ILE A 442 21.59 -11.22 -7.45
N LYS A 443 22.71 -10.59 -7.80
CA LYS A 443 23.74 -11.23 -8.63
C LYS A 443 24.79 -11.84 -7.73
N ILE A 444 25.19 -13.06 -8.05
CA ILE A 444 26.27 -13.77 -7.36
C ILE A 444 27.40 -13.98 -8.38
N LYS A 445 28.60 -13.56 -8.00
CA LYS A 445 29.84 -13.88 -8.73
C LYS A 445 30.65 -14.86 -7.90
N ALA A 446 30.84 -16.07 -8.42
CA ALA A 446 31.70 -17.07 -7.81
C ALA A 446 33.05 -17.11 -8.51
N THR A 447 34.13 -17.15 -7.73
CA THR A 447 35.50 -17.30 -8.22
C THR A 447 36.20 -18.37 -7.40
N THR A 448 37.18 -19.06 -8.01
CA THR A 448 37.98 -20.08 -7.33
C THR A 448 39.46 -19.93 -7.68
N THR A 449 40.33 -20.24 -6.74
CA THR A 449 41.79 -20.33 -6.96
C THR A 449 42.25 -21.74 -7.32
N ALA A 450 41.36 -22.73 -7.24
CA ALA A 450 41.68 -24.11 -7.56
C ALA A 450 41.70 -24.36 -9.08
N THR A 451 42.47 -25.37 -9.50
CA THR A 451 42.60 -25.81 -10.90
C THR A 451 41.60 -26.89 -11.29
N THR A 452 40.69 -27.26 -10.39
CA THR A 452 39.57 -28.18 -10.64
C THR A 452 38.24 -27.55 -10.19
N ASP A 453 37.13 -28.06 -10.73
CA ASP A 453 35.77 -27.73 -10.27
C ASP A 453 35.67 -27.84 -8.75
N GLN A 454 35.04 -26.85 -8.11
CA GLN A 454 34.86 -26.83 -6.66
C GLN A 454 33.39 -26.93 -6.29
N ASN A 455 33.08 -27.90 -5.45
CA ASN A 455 31.81 -27.93 -4.72
C ASN A 455 31.96 -27.11 -3.44
N PHE A 456 30.90 -26.41 -3.06
CA PHE A 456 30.84 -25.64 -1.82
C PHE A 456 29.38 -25.51 -1.37
N THR A 457 29.21 -24.99 -0.16
CA THR A 457 27.92 -24.58 0.37
C THR A 457 28.03 -23.16 0.89
N TYR A 458 26.91 -22.44 0.95
CA TYR A 458 26.84 -21.11 1.55
C TYR A 458 25.45 -20.90 2.14
N ASP A 459 25.34 -20.05 3.16
CA ASP A 459 24.06 -19.68 3.75
C ASP A 459 23.53 -18.42 3.05
N ILE A 460 22.23 -18.43 2.76
CA ILE A 460 21.45 -17.23 2.47
C ILE A 460 20.59 -16.93 3.69
N GLU A 461 20.78 -15.74 4.24
CA GLU A 461 20.07 -15.26 5.43
C GLU A 461 19.10 -14.15 5.02
N TYR A 462 17.84 -14.28 5.43
CA TYR A 462 16.88 -13.18 5.43
C TYR A 462 16.89 -12.50 6.79
N SER A 463 16.97 -11.17 6.81
CA SER A 463 16.86 -10.38 8.03
C SER A 463 16.12 -9.07 7.80
N ASN A 464 14.95 -8.93 8.42
CA ASN A 464 14.20 -7.68 8.49
C ASN A 464 13.56 -7.52 9.87
N SER A 465 14.05 -6.55 10.64
CA SER A 465 13.59 -6.27 12.00
C SER A 465 12.11 -5.86 12.08
N ASN A 466 11.51 -5.40 10.98
CA ASN A 466 10.11 -4.96 10.94
C ASN A 466 9.12 -6.13 10.81
N PHE A 467 9.54 -7.33 10.40
CA PHE A 467 8.60 -8.42 10.06
C PHE A 467 8.79 -9.69 10.87
N THR A 468 10.03 -10.19 11.01
CA THR A 468 10.30 -11.47 11.68
C THR A 468 11.69 -11.55 12.28
N LYS A 469 11.90 -12.60 13.09
CA LYS A 469 13.25 -13.12 13.35
C LYS A 469 13.89 -13.58 12.04
N SER A 470 15.20 -13.44 11.95
CA SER A 470 15.99 -13.88 10.81
C SER A 470 15.83 -15.38 10.57
N PHE A 471 15.79 -15.81 9.32
CA PHE A 471 15.83 -17.23 8.96
C PHE A 471 16.80 -17.45 7.82
N LYS A 472 17.36 -18.67 7.74
CA LYS A 472 18.47 -18.97 6.85
C LYS A 472 18.27 -20.28 6.12
N LYS A 473 18.89 -20.39 4.94
CA LYS A 473 18.97 -21.63 4.18
C LYS A 473 20.36 -21.85 3.64
N THR A 474 20.88 -23.06 3.86
CA THR A 474 22.14 -23.51 3.27
C THR A 474 21.89 -23.98 1.83
N ILE A 475 22.66 -23.46 0.89
CA ILE A 475 22.60 -23.77 -0.53
C ILE A 475 23.86 -24.51 -0.93
N ALA A 476 23.71 -25.58 -1.71
CA ALA A 476 24.81 -26.24 -2.38
C ALA A 476 25.10 -25.53 -3.71
N GLY A 477 26.38 -25.23 -3.96
CA GLY A 477 26.85 -24.59 -5.18
C GLY A 477 28.03 -25.35 -5.78
N LYS A 478 28.20 -25.20 -7.10
CA LYS A 478 29.37 -25.70 -7.83
C LYS A 478 29.94 -24.58 -8.67
N VAL A 479 31.23 -24.27 -8.53
CA VAL A 479 31.95 -23.38 -9.45
C VAL A 479 32.73 -24.23 -10.44
N VAL A 480 32.37 -24.09 -11.72
CA VAL A 480 32.97 -24.78 -12.86
C VAL A 480 34.03 -23.89 -13.45
N LEU A 481 35.21 -24.45 -13.66
CA LEU A 481 36.28 -23.71 -14.33
C LEU A 481 35.92 -23.46 -15.78
N GLN A 482 36.21 -22.25 -16.25
CA GLN A 482 36.04 -21.92 -17.65
C GLN A 482 37.18 -22.63 -18.41
N THR A 483 36.89 -23.81 -18.97
CA THR A 483 37.83 -24.45 -19.90
C THR A 483 37.86 -23.60 -21.15
N CYS A 484 38.98 -22.91 -21.41
CA CYS A 484 39.16 -22.12 -22.62
C CYS A 484 38.93 -23.07 -23.81
N SER A 485 37.81 -22.91 -24.54
CA SER A 485 37.59 -23.69 -25.76
C SER A 485 38.73 -23.34 -26.73
N PRO A 486 39.41 -24.32 -27.35
CA PRO A 486 40.45 -24.05 -28.34
C PRO A 486 39.98 -23.07 -29.44
N SER A 487 38.69 -23.05 -29.74
CA SER A 487 38.07 -22.13 -30.72
C SER A 487 38.10 -20.65 -30.33
N MET A 488 38.30 -20.28 -29.07
CA MET A 488 38.46 -18.88 -28.63
C MET A 488 39.89 -18.36 -28.79
N ILE A 489 40.87 -19.26 -28.92
CA ILE A 489 42.30 -18.91 -29.11
C ILE A 489 42.58 -18.62 -30.59
N PHE A 490 41.80 -19.21 -31.51
CA PHE A 490 41.90 -18.94 -32.93
C PHE A 490 40.91 -17.84 -33.35
N GLY A 491 41.29 -16.58 -33.11
CA GLY A 491 40.64 -15.44 -33.75
C GLY A 491 40.70 -15.56 -35.28
N THR A 492 39.78 -14.91 -35.98
CA THR A 492 39.81 -14.83 -37.45
C THR A 492 41.07 -14.08 -37.88
N TRP A 493 42.04 -14.81 -38.45
CA TRP A 493 43.26 -14.21 -38.96
C TRP A 493 42.92 -13.36 -40.19
N ILE A 494 43.16 -12.05 -40.12
CA ILE A 494 43.04 -11.17 -41.29
C ILE A 494 44.41 -11.18 -41.97
N ILE A 495 44.49 -11.81 -43.14
CA ILE A 495 45.64 -11.68 -44.02
C ILE A 495 45.45 -10.39 -44.81
N GLN A 496 46.29 -9.39 -44.57
CA GLN A 496 46.38 -8.20 -45.40
C GLN A 496 47.61 -8.30 -46.30
N ASP A 497 47.36 -8.43 -47.60
CA ASP A 497 48.40 -8.32 -48.61
C ASP A 497 48.72 -6.83 -48.85
N TYR A 498 49.96 -6.43 -48.54
CA TYR A 498 50.47 -5.13 -48.93
C TYR A 498 51.31 -5.27 -50.20
N LEU A 499 50.83 -4.69 -51.30
CA LEU A 499 51.62 -4.47 -52.51
C LEU A 499 52.46 -3.20 -52.30
N VAL A 500 53.77 -3.37 -52.12
CA VAL A 500 54.72 -2.26 -52.10
C VAL A 500 55.09 -1.96 -53.56
N ASP A 501 54.51 -0.89 -54.10
CA ASP A 501 54.82 -0.42 -55.45
C ASP A 501 56.15 0.35 -55.44
N ASN A 502 57.24 -0.35 -55.74
CA ASN A 502 58.52 0.27 -55.99
C ASN A 502 58.65 0.58 -57.49
N SER A 503 58.15 1.74 -57.89
CA SER A 503 58.32 2.25 -59.25
C SER A 503 59.79 2.60 -59.53
N ASN A 504 60.51 1.68 -60.17
CA ASN A 504 61.80 1.94 -60.82
C ASN A 504 61.69 1.59 -62.32
N PRO A 505 62.02 2.47 -63.28
CA PRO A 505 61.54 2.30 -64.66
C PRO A 505 62.26 1.23 -65.50
N ASN A 506 63.35 0.60 -65.05
CA ASN A 506 64.18 -0.23 -65.95
C ASN A 506 64.85 -1.47 -65.30
N GLY A 507 64.09 -2.33 -64.61
CA GLY A 507 64.64 -3.61 -64.15
C GLY A 507 63.58 -4.54 -63.57
N PHE A 508 63.74 -5.85 -63.80
CA PHE A 508 62.86 -6.94 -63.36
C PHE A 508 62.25 -6.69 -61.97
N VAL A 509 60.92 -6.64 -61.91
CA VAL A 509 60.16 -6.47 -60.66
C VAL A 509 60.21 -7.79 -59.89
N LYS A 510 60.82 -7.75 -58.71
CA LYS A 510 60.71 -8.81 -57.70
C LYS A 510 59.61 -8.38 -56.72
N SER A 511 58.47 -9.05 -56.75
CA SER A 511 57.38 -8.80 -55.80
C SER A 511 57.67 -9.57 -54.51
N ASP A 512 58.13 -8.88 -53.47
CA ASP A 512 58.21 -9.46 -52.14
C ASP A 512 56.85 -9.25 -51.45
N HIS A 513 56.15 -10.35 -51.14
CA HIS A 513 54.91 -10.32 -50.38
C HIS A 513 55.24 -10.41 -48.89
N PHE A 514 54.82 -9.39 -48.13
CA PHE A 514 54.92 -9.39 -46.67
C PHE A 514 53.58 -9.79 -46.07
N ILE A 515 53.51 -10.96 -45.44
CA ILE A 515 52.35 -11.36 -44.65
C ILE A 515 52.59 -10.87 -43.22
N THR A 516 51.79 -9.90 -42.79
CA THR A 516 51.81 -9.45 -41.39
C THR A 516 50.65 -10.12 -40.66
N MET A 517 50.95 -10.95 -39.66
CA MET A 517 49.94 -11.55 -38.79
C MET A 517 49.76 -10.68 -37.55
N THR A 518 48.66 -9.93 -37.49
CA THR A 518 48.33 -9.12 -36.31
C THR A 518 47.40 -9.92 -35.40
N ILE A 519 47.89 -10.28 -34.21
CA ILE A 519 47.04 -10.89 -33.17
C ILE A 519 46.19 -9.75 -32.57
N PRO A 520 44.86 -9.82 -32.64
CA PRO A 520 44.02 -8.82 -31.96
C PRO A 520 44.26 -8.91 -30.44
N PRO A 521 44.35 -7.79 -29.71
CA PRO A 521 44.56 -7.82 -28.27
C PRO A 521 43.44 -8.61 -27.60
N THR A 522 43.78 -9.70 -26.93
CA THR A 522 42.86 -10.47 -26.10
C THR A 522 42.38 -9.60 -24.95
N PRO A 523 41.07 -9.52 -24.66
CA PRO A 523 40.60 -8.80 -23.49
C PRO A 523 41.16 -9.45 -22.22
N ALA A 524 41.93 -8.70 -21.43
CA ALA A 524 42.70 -9.15 -20.27
C ALA A 524 41.86 -9.73 -19.09
N ASN A 525 40.56 -9.94 -19.26
CA ASN A 525 39.62 -10.24 -18.17
C ASN A 525 39.09 -11.68 -18.13
N ASN A 526 39.55 -12.59 -18.98
CA ASN A 526 38.97 -13.95 -19.07
C ASN A 526 39.68 -15.04 -18.27
N GLY A 527 40.63 -14.70 -17.37
CA GLY A 527 41.24 -15.69 -16.47
C GLY A 527 42.06 -16.81 -17.13
N CYS A 528 42.13 -16.88 -18.47
CA CYS A 528 43.11 -17.71 -19.16
C CYS A 528 44.50 -17.07 -18.92
N VAL A 529 45.43 -17.84 -18.36
CA VAL A 529 46.81 -17.42 -18.13
C VAL A 529 47.40 -16.92 -19.45
N ASP A 530 47.91 -15.70 -19.43
CA ASP A 530 48.62 -15.07 -20.55
C ASP A 530 49.89 -15.89 -20.82
N TYR A 531 49.83 -16.81 -21.78
CA TYR A 531 51.03 -17.42 -22.33
C TYR A 531 51.71 -16.32 -23.14
N GLY A 532 52.67 -15.66 -22.49
CA GLY A 532 53.30 -14.39 -22.88
C GLY A 532 53.27 -14.07 -24.37
N ALA A 533 52.82 -12.86 -24.68
CA ALA A 533 52.84 -12.25 -26.00
C ALA A 533 54.13 -12.62 -26.76
N VAL A 534 54.00 -13.51 -27.75
CA VAL A 534 55.07 -13.73 -28.72
C VAL A 534 55.09 -12.50 -29.60
N SER A 535 56.03 -11.59 -29.35
CA SER A 535 56.24 -10.41 -30.18
C SER A 535 56.68 -10.86 -31.57
N GLU A 536 55.82 -10.62 -32.56
CA GLU A 536 56.08 -10.64 -34.01
C GLU A 536 56.85 -11.85 -34.56
N ALA A 537 56.12 -12.78 -35.19
CA ALA A 537 56.73 -13.75 -36.10
C ALA A 537 56.69 -13.21 -37.53
N THR A 538 57.82 -12.77 -38.07
CA THR A 538 57.96 -12.41 -39.48
C THR A 538 58.34 -13.66 -40.28
N LEU A 539 57.46 -14.15 -41.15
CA LEU A 539 57.82 -15.15 -42.16
C LEU A 539 58.19 -14.44 -43.47
N VAL A 540 59.40 -14.70 -43.96
CA VAL A 540 59.88 -14.23 -45.26
C VAL A 540 59.96 -15.43 -46.21
N TYR A 541 59.24 -15.39 -47.32
CA TYR A 541 59.34 -16.42 -48.37
C TYR A 541 59.89 -15.78 -49.66
N SER A 542 60.81 -16.47 -50.33
CA SER A 542 61.27 -16.13 -51.68
C SER A 542 60.72 -17.19 -52.65
N LEU A 543 59.77 -16.80 -53.51
CA LEU A 543 59.27 -17.66 -54.58
C LEU A 543 60.34 -17.80 -55.68
N ASN A 544 61.07 -18.91 -55.67
CA ASN A 544 61.73 -19.41 -56.87
C ASN A 544 60.96 -20.63 -57.36
N ASN A 545 60.54 -20.60 -58.63
CA ASN A 545 59.83 -21.66 -59.32
C ASN A 545 60.59 -23.00 -59.21
N TYR A 546 60.14 -23.90 -58.33
CA TYR A 546 60.10 -25.35 -58.55
C TYR A 546 59.19 -25.99 -57.48
N SER A 547 58.35 -26.91 -57.92
CA SER A 547 57.43 -27.70 -57.10
C SER A 547 58.15 -28.45 -55.98
N SER A 548 57.91 -28.06 -54.73
CA SER A 548 58.08 -28.93 -53.56
C SER A 548 57.21 -28.42 -52.42
N ALA A 549 56.38 -29.32 -51.87
CA ALA A 549 55.61 -29.06 -50.66
C ALA A 549 56.56 -29.02 -49.46
N TYR A 550 56.55 -27.93 -48.70
CA TYR A 550 57.27 -27.81 -47.44
C TYR A 550 56.28 -27.90 -46.28
N CYS A 551 56.45 -28.92 -45.42
CA CYS A 551 55.81 -28.99 -44.11
C CYS A 551 56.54 -28.05 -43.15
N CYS A 552 55.83 -27.11 -42.55
CA CYS A 552 56.30 -26.42 -41.35
C CYS A 552 56.05 -27.34 -40.13
N TYR A 553 57.12 -27.79 -39.48
CA TYR A 553 57.02 -28.40 -38.16
C TYR A 553 56.81 -27.31 -37.11
N PHE A 554 55.57 -27.12 -36.68
CA PHE A 554 55.30 -26.72 -35.31
C PHE A 554 55.00 -27.99 -34.53
N THR A 555 55.76 -28.25 -33.47
CA THR A 555 55.45 -29.32 -32.53
C THR A 555 54.04 -29.10 -31.97
N ASN A 556 53.10 -29.97 -32.38
CA ASN A 556 51.67 -30.06 -32.02
C ASN A 556 50.61 -29.24 -32.81
N CYS A 557 50.78 -29.02 -34.11
CA CYS A 557 49.63 -28.62 -34.97
C CYS A 557 49.61 -29.39 -36.30
N ALA A 558 48.57 -30.19 -36.53
CA ALA A 558 48.23 -30.72 -37.85
C ALA A 558 47.22 -29.76 -38.50
N LEU A 559 47.61 -29.11 -39.60
CA LEU A 559 46.73 -28.34 -40.47
C LEU A 559 46.52 -29.14 -41.76
N SER A 560 45.29 -29.55 -42.06
CA SER A 560 44.91 -30.02 -43.40
C SER A 560 44.52 -28.81 -44.24
N VAL A 561 45.21 -28.61 -45.37
CA VAL A 561 44.86 -27.58 -46.34
C VAL A 561 43.96 -28.23 -47.40
N SER A 562 42.69 -27.85 -47.44
CA SER A 562 41.78 -28.17 -48.56
C SER A 562 41.23 -26.87 -49.17
N ASP A 563 41.26 -26.86 -50.50
CA ASP A 563 40.53 -26.00 -51.44
C ASP A 563 41.04 -24.56 -51.65
N TYR A 564 41.84 -24.39 -52.70
CA TYR A 564 42.00 -23.12 -53.42
C TYR A 564 40.93 -23.03 -54.52
N TYR A 565 40.07 -22.00 -54.47
CA TYR A 565 39.24 -21.59 -55.61
C TYR A 565 39.94 -20.44 -56.36
N PHE A 566 40.25 -20.65 -57.63
CA PHE A 566 40.65 -19.59 -58.56
C PHE A 566 39.39 -18.89 -59.09
N TYR A 567 39.27 -17.58 -58.87
CA TYR A 567 38.31 -16.75 -59.59
C TYR A 567 38.87 -16.40 -60.97
N TYR A 568 38.17 -16.84 -62.02
CA TYR A 568 38.47 -16.50 -63.41
C TYR A 568 37.41 -15.50 -63.91
N THR A 569 37.82 -14.28 -64.24
CA THR A 569 37.00 -13.30 -64.99
C THR A 569 37.46 -13.27 -66.45
N PRO A 570 36.54 -13.47 -67.41
CA PRO A 570 36.56 -12.60 -68.58
C PRO A 570 35.17 -12.33 -69.18
N GLY A 571 34.94 -11.06 -69.56
CA GLY A 571 33.91 -10.69 -70.53
C GLY A 571 34.42 -10.79 -71.95
N VAL A 572 33.66 -11.43 -72.84
CA VAL A 572 33.63 -11.20 -74.30
C VAL A 572 32.22 -11.52 -74.80
N SER A 573 31.59 -10.57 -75.49
CA SER A 573 30.26 -10.69 -76.10
C SER A 573 30.30 -11.49 -77.41
N VAL A 574 29.40 -12.46 -77.58
CA VAL A 574 29.01 -13.02 -78.89
C VAL A 574 27.50 -13.30 -78.89
N PHE A 575 26.80 -12.78 -79.90
CA PHE A 575 25.37 -13.01 -80.19
C PHE A 575 25.12 -14.43 -80.74
N THR A 576 24.05 -15.12 -80.32
CA THR A 576 22.86 -15.50 -81.14
C THR A 576 21.98 -16.62 -80.54
N THR A 577 20.68 -16.28 -80.46
CA THR A 577 19.44 -17.05 -80.72
C THR A 577 19.00 -18.32 -79.95
N ASN A 578 17.81 -18.16 -79.34
CA ASN A 578 16.57 -18.98 -79.43
C ASN A 578 16.08 -19.84 -78.23
N ARG A 579 14.97 -19.31 -77.65
CA ARG A 579 13.66 -19.93 -77.33
C ARG A 579 13.44 -20.80 -76.07
N THR A 580 12.51 -20.27 -75.25
CA THR A 580 11.37 -20.91 -74.51
C THR A 580 11.73 -21.91 -73.40
N ASN A 581 11.18 -21.89 -72.17
CA ASN A 581 9.86 -21.50 -71.66
C ASN A 581 9.93 -21.12 -70.17
N SER A 582 8.96 -20.32 -69.74
CA SER A 582 8.58 -20.02 -68.36
C SER A 582 7.98 -21.23 -67.64
N LEU A 583 8.20 -21.32 -66.32
CA LEU A 583 7.14 -21.68 -65.38
C LEU A 583 7.47 -21.22 -63.96
N GLU A 584 6.39 -20.81 -63.31
CA GLU A 584 6.26 -20.06 -62.07
C GLU A 584 6.72 -20.82 -60.82
N GLY A 585 7.14 -20.07 -59.80
CA GLY A 585 7.45 -20.57 -58.48
C GLY A 585 7.55 -19.43 -57.47
N THR A 586 6.39 -18.94 -57.04
CA THR A 586 6.23 -17.94 -55.97
C THR A 586 6.66 -18.53 -54.63
N ILE A 587 7.65 -17.94 -53.97
CA ILE A 587 7.88 -18.11 -52.52
C ILE A 587 7.87 -16.75 -51.86
N HIS A 588 7.01 -16.65 -50.85
CA HIS A 588 6.66 -15.47 -50.08
C HIS A 588 7.87 -14.81 -49.40
N HIS A 589 7.98 -13.50 -49.61
CA HIS A 589 8.66 -12.59 -48.69
C HIS A 589 7.86 -12.45 -47.40
N SER A 590 8.54 -12.49 -46.25
CA SER A 590 8.08 -11.85 -45.01
C SER A 590 9.31 -11.36 -44.26
N VAL A 591 9.51 -10.04 -44.35
CA VAL A 591 10.38 -9.22 -43.50
C VAL A 591 9.49 -8.60 -42.43
N PHE A 592 9.98 -8.50 -41.19
CA PHE A 592 9.94 -7.32 -40.28
C PHE A 592 10.38 -7.83 -38.88
N THR A 593 11.64 -7.58 -38.51
CA THR A 593 12.18 -6.44 -37.72
C THR A 593 12.01 -6.56 -36.21
N LYS A 594 13.14 -6.29 -35.56
CA LYS A 594 13.32 -6.00 -34.15
C LYS A 594 12.76 -4.60 -33.83
N GLN A 595 11.82 -4.54 -32.89
CA GLN A 595 11.76 -3.51 -31.86
C GLN A 595 11.51 -4.22 -30.54
#